data_AF-A0A972V147-F1
#
_entry.id   AF-A0A972V147-F1
#
_cell.length_a   1.000
_cell.length_b   1.000
_cell.length_c   1.000
_cell.angle_alpha   90.00
_cell.angle_beta   90.00
_cell.angle_gamma   90.00
#
_symmetry.space_group_name_H-M   'P 1'
#
loop_
_entity.id
_entity.type
_entity.pdbx_description
1 polymer ?
#
loop_
_entity_poly.entity_id
_entity_poly.type
_entity_poly.pdbx_seq_one_letter_code
_entity_poly.pdbx_strand_id
1 'polypeptide(L)'
;MLSGWTWRKNQINDTDIIKWLDTGNRWWRRAAVVSTVGLNLRSRGGTGDIKRTLMICEKVIDDRDDMMVKALSWALRELSKTDKPAVEGFMSYYKSRLAGRVIREVTSKLTTGLKNG
;
A
#
# COMPACT_ATOMS: atom_id res chain seq x y z
N MET A 1 7.56 -6.67 -9.91
CA MET A 1 7.37 -7.86 -9.05
C MET A 1 6.35 -8.72 -9.76
N LEU A 2 6.64 -10.01 -9.99
CA LEU A 2 5.71 -10.91 -10.69
C LEU A 2 4.40 -11.10 -9.89
N SER A 3 4.47 -11.03 -8.55
CA SER A 3 3.32 -11.22 -7.63
C SER A 3 2.16 -10.26 -7.87
N GLY A 4 2.41 -8.99 -8.18
CA GLY A 4 1.35 -8.02 -8.47
C GLY A 4 0.61 -8.34 -9.78
N TRP A 5 1.30 -8.90 -10.77
CA TRP A 5 0.70 -9.31 -12.04
C TRP A 5 -0.13 -10.58 -11.88
N THR A 6 0.38 -11.58 -11.15
CA THR A 6 -0.35 -12.83 -10.87
C THR A 6 -1.55 -12.63 -9.95
N TRP A 7 -1.45 -11.74 -8.95
CA TRP A 7 -2.58 -11.37 -8.09
C TRP A 7 -3.67 -10.67 -8.90
N ARG A 8 -3.31 -9.76 -9.82
CA ARG A 8 -4.27 -9.15 -10.75
C ARG A 8 -4.97 -10.18 -11.65
N LYS A 9 -4.27 -11.23 -12.07
CA LYS A 9 -4.84 -12.34 -12.87
C LYS A 9 -5.67 -13.33 -12.04
N ASN A 10 -5.94 -13.04 -10.76
CA ASN A 10 -6.60 -13.95 -9.82
C ASN A 10 -5.88 -15.31 -9.67
N GLN A 11 -4.58 -15.38 -9.99
CA GLN A 11 -3.76 -16.59 -9.83
C GLN A 11 -3.20 -16.73 -8.41
N ILE A 12 -3.31 -15.68 -7.60
CA ILE A 12 -3.00 -15.68 -6.16
C ILE A 12 -4.23 -15.14 -5.44
N ASN A 13 -4.69 -15.85 -4.41
CA ASN A 13 -5.84 -15.42 -3.62
C ASN A 13 -5.43 -14.35 -2.59
N ASP A 14 -6.38 -13.49 -2.21
CA ASP A 14 -6.16 -12.47 -1.17
C ASP A 14 -5.70 -13.11 0.15
N THR A 15 -6.18 -14.32 0.45
CA THR A 15 -5.78 -15.12 1.62
C THR A 15 -4.29 -15.48 1.63
N ASP A 16 -3.67 -15.72 0.48
CA ASP A 16 -2.26 -16.09 0.40
C ASP A 16 -1.36 -14.87 0.64
N ILE A 17 -1.77 -13.70 0.12
CA ILE A 17 -1.06 -12.43 0.41
C ILE A 17 -1.21 -12.06 1.89
N ILE A 18 -2.38 -12.29 2.49
CA ILE A 18 -2.60 -12.06 3.92
C ILE A 18 -1.70 -12.98 4.75
N LYS A 19 -1.56 -14.26 4.39
CA LYS A 19 -0.65 -15.19 5.09
C LYS A 19 0.80 -14.73 5.09
N TRP A 20 1.25 -14.01 4.05
CA TRP A 20 2.61 -13.45 4.04
C TRP A 20 2.83 -12.41 5.13
N LEU A 21 1.78 -11.70 5.56
CA LEU A 21 1.83 -10.74 6.66
C LEU A 21 2.05 -11.43 8.02
N ASP A 22 1.51 -12.64 8.18
CA ASP A 22 1.59 -13.41 9.43
C ASP A 22 2.91 -14.17 9.58
N THR A 23 3.70 -14.27 8.52
CA THR A 23 5.05 -14.81 8.64
C THR A 23 5.92 -13.82 9.44
N GLY A 24 6.57 -14.27 10.52
CA GLY A 24 7.48 -13.43 11.32
C GLY A 24 8.65 -12.83 10.52
N ASN A 25 8.80 -13.18 9.24
CA ASN A 25 9.80 -12.69 8.33
C ASN A 25 9.40 -11.36 7.66
N ARG A 26 10.18 -10.31 7.94
CA ARG A 26 9.98 -8.95 7.41
C ARG A 26 9.94 -8.85 5.88
N TRP A 27 10.62 -9.75 5.17
CA TRP A 27 10.69 -9.72 3.71
C TRP A 27 9.38 -10.13 3.06
N TRP A 28 8.70 -11.12 3.64
CA TRP A 28 7.38 -11.56 3.20
C TRP A 28 6.31 -10.52 3.49
N ARG A 29 6.34 -9.91 4.69
CA ARG A 29 5.43 -8.79 5.02
C ARG A 29 5.59 -7.63 4.04
N ARG A 30 6.83 -7.26 3.72
CA ARG A 30 7.11 -6.22 2.72
C ARG A 30 6.66 -6.62 1.32
N ALA A 31 6.86 -7.88 0.93
CA ALA A 31 6.40 -8.38 -0.36
C ALA A 31 4.88 -8.28 -0.51
N ALA A 32 4.11 -8.55 0.55
CA ALA A 32 2.66 -8.36 0.55
C ALA A 32 2.27 -6.90 0.27
N VAL A 33 2.86 -5.94 1.00
CA VAL A 33 2.58 -4.51 0.82
C VAL A 33 3.06 -4.00 -0.55
N VAL A 34 4.24 -4.39 -1.01
CA VAL A 34 4.76 -3.95 -2.33
C VAL A 34 3.96 -4.58 -3.48
N SER A 35 3.33 -5.72 -3.27
CA SER A 35 2.44 -6.31 -4.28
C SER A 35 1.24 -5.41 -4.57
N THR A 36 0.71 -4.69 -3.57
CA THR A 36 -0.38 -3.71 -3.80
C THR A 36 0.07 -2.50 -4.61
N VAL A 37 1.33 -2.07 -4.47
CA VAL A 37 1.91 -1.04 -5.35
C VAL A 37 1.84 -1.49 -6.81
N GLY A 38 2.17 -2.77 -7.08
CA GLY A 38 2.07 -3.36 -8.42
C GLY A 38 0.66 -3.34 -9.00
N LEU A 39 -0.39 -3.45 -8.17
CA LEU A 39 -1.79 -3.37 -8.60
C LEU A 39 -2.21 -1.96 -9.05
N ASN A 40 -1.61 -0.93 -8.45
CA ASN A 40 -1.97 0.48 -8.72
C ASN A 40 -1.03 1.17 -9.73
N LEU A 41 0.17 0.63 -9.94
CA LEU A 41 1.17 1.24 -10.82
C LEU A 41 0.84 0.99 -12.30
N ARG A 42 0.29 2.00 -12.98
CA ARG A 42 -0.09 1.93 -14.41
C ARG A 42 1.04 1.47 -15.33
N SER A 43 2.29 1.91 -15.08
CA SER A 43 3.46 1.51 -15.89
C SER A 43 3.80 0.02 -15.79
N ARG A 44 3.23 -0.70 -14.83
CA ARG A 44 3.32 -2.17 -14.70
C ARG A 44 1.99 -2.86 -14.99
N GLY A 45 1.08 -2.18 -15.69
CA GLY A 45 -0.23 -2.70 -16.04
C GLY A 45 -1.24 -2.68 -14.89
N GLY A 46 -0.99 -1.95 -13.80
CA GLY A 46 -1.98 -1.79 -12.73
C GLY A 46 -3.21 -1.01 -13.21
N THR A 47 -4.41 -1.50 -12.89
CA THR A 47 -5.69 -0.83 -13.20
C THR A 47 -6.24 -0.03 -12.02
N GLY A 48 -5.56 -0.07 -10.87
CA GLY A 48 -6.07 0.46 -9.61
C GLY A 48 -6.95 -0.57 -8.93
N ASP A 49 -6.56 -1.01 -7.73
CA ASP A 49 -7.37 -1.91 -6.89
C ASP A 49 -7.42 -1.33 -5.48
N ILE A 50 -8.34 -0.39 -5.29
CA ILE A 50 -8.51 0.37 -4.05
C ILE A 50 -8.81 -0.59 -2.89
N LYS A 51 -9.74 -1.53 -3.10
CA LYS A 51 -10.22 -2.43 -2.06
C LYS A 51 -9.10 -3.32 -1.53
N ARG A 52 -8.35 -3.99 -2.41
CA ARG A 52 -7.23 -4.87 -1.98
C ARG A 52 -6.08 -4.07 -1.37
N THR A 53 -5.81 -2.88 -1.91
CA THR A 53 -4.74 -2.03 -1.39
C THR A 53 -5.03 -1.57 0.03
N LEU A 54 -6.22 -1.02 0.29
CA LEU A 54 -6.59 -0.57 1.61
C LEU A 54 -6.68 -1.73 2.62
N MET A 55 -7.19 -2.89 2.19
CA MET A 55 -7.22 -4.11 3.02
C MET A 55 -5.83 -4.50 3.54
N ILE A 56 -4.80 -4.50 2.69
CA ILE A 56 -3.44 -4.82 3.12
C ILE A 56 -2.83 -3.69 3.94
N CYS A 57 -3.04 -2.42 3.55
CA CYS A 57 -2.56 -1.27 4.31
C CYS A 57 -3.10 -1.26 5.74
N GLU A 58 -4.38 -1.59 5.93
CA GLU A 58 -5.03 -1.68 7.23
C GLU A 58 -4.34 -2.70 8.16
N LYS A 59 -3.91 -3.84 7.63
CA LYS A 59 -3.24 -4.89 8.41
C LYS A 59 -1.84 -4.50 8.91
N VAL A 60 -1.25 -3.43 8.38
CA VAL A 60 0.13 -3.02 8.70
C VAL A 60 0.22 -1.61 9.30
N ILE A 61 -0.90 -1.00 9.69
CA ILE A 61 -0.93 0.39 10.22
C ILE A 61 -0.12 0.58 11.50
N ASP A 62 -0.01 -0.46 12.33
CA ASP A 62 0.76 -0.41 13.58
C ASP A 62 2.22 -0.86 13.40
N ASP A 63 2.61 -1.33 12.21
CA ASP A 63 3.98 -1.79 11.96
C ASP A 63 4.95 -0.60 12.05
N ARG A 64 6.02 -0.76 12.84
CA ARG A 64 7.03 0.26 13.10
C ARG A 64 8.38 -0.05 12.45
N ASP A 65 8.51 -1.20 11.77
CA ASP A 65 9.70 -1.50 10.98
C ASP A 65 9.83 -0.47 9.85
N ASP A 66 11.01 0.17 9.74
CA ASP A 66 11.28 1.22 8.76
C ASP A 66 10.96 0.78 7.32
N MET A 67 11.19 -0.49 6.98
CA MET A 67 10.89 -1.03 5.67
C MET A 67 9.39 -1.17 5.42
N MET A 68 8.61 -1.48 6.45
CA MET A 68 7.15 -1.59 6.38
C MET A 68 6.50 -0.22 6.34
N VAL A 69 6.98 0.72 7.16
CA VAL A 69 6.58 2.14 7.13
C VAL A 69 6.79 2.74 5.74
N LYS A 70 7.95 2.50 5.11
CA LYS A 70 8.24 2.95 3.74
C LYS A 70 7.33 2.28 2.71
N ALA A 71 7.07 0.98 2.83
CA ALA A 71 6.22 0.25 1.91
C ALA A 71 4.76 0.73 1.99
N LEU A 72 4.23 0.91 3.19
CA LEU A 72 2.89 1.45 3.45
C LEU A 72 2.75 2.87 2.87
N SER A 73 3.71 3.74 3.14
CA SER A 73 3.69 5.10 2.58
C SER A 73 3.71 5.09 1.05
N TRP A 74 4.52 4.23 0.43
CA TRP A 74 4.54 4.12 -1.03
C TRP A 74 3.21 3.61 -1.60
N ALA A 75 2.62 2.57 -1.01
CA ALA A 75 1.32 2.02 -1.44
C ALA A 75 0.22 3.10 -1.41
N LEU A 76 0.12 3.87 -0.32
CA LEU A 76 -0.88 4.93 -0.18
C LEU A 76 -0.65 6.09 -1.16
N ARG A 77 0.60 6.51 -1.38
CA ARG A 77 0.93 7.54 -2.38
C ARG A 77 0.65 7.11 -3.81
N GLU A 78 0.77 5.82 -4.10
CA GLU A 78 0.47 5.29 -5.43
C GLU A 78 -1.03 5.17 -5.65
N LEU A 79 -1.77 4.71 -4.63
CA LEU A 79 -3.22 4.69 -4.63
C LEU A 79 -3.81 6.09 -4.78
N SER A 80 -3.23 7.10 -4.12
CA SER A 80 -3.72 8.48 -4.17
C SER A 80 -3.66 9.11 -5.57
N LYS A 81 -2.89 8.54 -6.50
CA LYS A 81 -2.89 8.97 -7.91
C LYS A 81 -4.13 8.50 -8.67
N THR A 82 -4.78 7.47 -8.17
CA THR A 82 -5.96 6.84 -8.77
C THR A 82 -7.23 7.25 -8.02
N ASP A 83 -7.21 7.20 -6.70
CA ASP A 83 -8.32 7.59 -5.83
C ASP A 83 -7.80 8.36 -4.61
N LYS A 84 -7.84 9.69 -4.72
CA LYS A 84 -7.43 10.60 -3.66
C LYS A 84 -8.42 10.57 -2.47
N PRO A 85 -9.75 10.67 -2.67
CA PRO A 85 -10.72 10.61 -1.57
C PRO A 85 -10.59 9.35 -0.69
N ALA A 86 -10.37 8.17 -1.29
CA ALA A 86 -10.22 6.93 -0.53
C ALA A 86 -8.99 6.98 0.41
N VAL A 87 -7.88 7.53 -0.06
CA VAL A 87 -6.66 7.69 0.76
C VAL A 87 -6.86 8.75 1.84
N GLU A 88 -7.54 9.86 1.55
CA GLU A 88 -7.87 10.88 2.57
C GLU A 88 -8.73 10.30 3.70
N GLY A 89 -9.76 9.51 3.36
CA GLY A 89 -10.59 8.79 4.32
C GLY A 89 -9.76 7.84 5.19
N PHE A 90 -8.89 7.02 4.57
CA PHE A 90 -8.01 6.10 5.27
C PHE A 90 -7.05 6.83 6.23
N MET A 91 -6.39 7.90 5.76
CA MET A 91 -5.45 8.69 6.55
C MET A 91 -6.13 9.37 7.74
N SER A 92 -7.34 9.88 7.55
CA SER A 92 -8.13 10.51 8.62
C SER A 92 -8.54 9.48 9.68
N TYR A 93 -9.07 8.33 9.26
CA TYR A 93 -9.54 7.29 10.15
C TYR A 93 -8.42 6.66 11.00
N TYR A 94 -7.25 6.42 10.41
CA TYR A 94 -6.12 5.76 11.08
C TYR A 94 -5.03 6.71 11.60
N LYS A 95 -5.28 8.02 11.61
CA LYS A 95 -4.26 9.05 11.91
C LYS A 95 -3.48 8.81 13.21
N SER A 96 -4.14 8.36 14.27
CA SER A 96 -3.51 8.12 15.58
C SER A 96 -2.61 6.88 15.63
N ARG A 97 -2.82 5.94 14.70
CA ARG A 97 -2.09 4.65 14.65
C ARG A 97 -0.98 4.65 13.62
N LEU A 98 -1.09 5.44 12.56
CA LEU A 98 -0.08 5.50 11.51
C LEU A 98 1.26 6.05 12.04
N ALA A 99 2.36 5.50 11.52
CA ALA A 99 3.68 6.04 11.80
C ALA A 99 3.79 7.49 11.28
N GLY A 100 4.42 8.38 12.05
CA GLY A 100 4.52 9.81 11.71
C GLY A 100 5.13 10.08 10.33
N ARG A 101 6.04 9.22 9.86
CA ARG A 101 6.58 9.29 8.49
C ARG A 101 5.52 9.05 7.42
N VAL A 102 4.63 8.07 7.60
CA VAL A 102 3.54 7.79 6.66
C VAL A 102 2.63 9.00 6.57
N ILE A 103 2.24 9.57 7.71
CA ILE A 103 1.41 10.79 7.78
C ILE A 103 2.06 11.91 6.96
N ARG A 104 3.32 12.24 7.27
CA ARG A 104 4.04 13.32 6.59
C ARG A 104 4.12 13.12 5.08
N GLU A 105 4.55 11.94 4.63
CA GLU A 105 4.79 11.68 3.21
C GLU A 105 3.50 11.57 2.39
N VAL A 106 2.46 10.93 2.94
CA VAL A 106 1.18 10.80 2.25
C VAL A 106 0.45 12.14 2.24
N THR A 107 0.41 12.88 3.35
CA THR A 107 -0.17 14.23 3.37
C THR A 107 0.53 15.15 2.39
N SER A 108 1.87 15.17 2.34
CA SER A 108 2.61 15.96 1.36
C SER A 108 2.19 15.62 -0.07
N LYS A 109 2.03 14.33 -0.39
CA LYS A 109 1.55 13.89 -1.71
C LYS A 109 0.11 14.34 -2.00
N LEU A 110 -0.79 14.26 -1.02
CA LEU A 110 -2.19 14.68 -1.15
C LEU A 110 -2.33 16.19 -1.34
N THR A 111 -1.50 16.98 -0.66
CA THR A 111 -1.50 18.46 -0.73
C THR A 111 -0.84 18.97 -2.01
N THR A 112 0.33 18.45 -2.37
CA THR A 112 1.11 18.99 -3.49
C THR A 112 0.70 18.44 -4.85
N GLY A 113 0.12 17.24 -4.91
CA GLY A 113 -0.21 16.56 -6.17
C GLY A 113 1.00 16.19 -7.04
N LEU A 114 2.22 16.59 -6.67
CA LEU A 114 3.39 16.54 -7.54
C LEU A 114 3.78 15.11 -7.91
N LYS A 115 3.83 14.82 -9.21
CA LYS A 115 4.59 13.69 -9.75
C LYS A 115 6.06 14.08 -9.60
N ASN A 116 6.74 13.62 -8.55
CA ASN A 116 8.19 13.65 -8.58
C ASN A 116 8.59 12.68 -9.70
N GLY A 117 9.11 13.27 -10.79
CA GLY A 117 9.58 12.59 -12.00
C GLY A 117 10.80 11.73 -11.73
#